data_AF-A0A6C0HHY8-F1
#
_entry.id   AF-A0A6C0HHY8-F1
#
_cell.length_a   1.000
_cell.length_b   1.000
_cell.length_c   1.000
_cell.angle_alpha   90.00
_cell.angle_beta   90.00
_cell.angle_gamma   90.00
#
_symmetry.space_group_name_H-M   'P 1'
#
loop_
_entity.id
_entity.type
_entity.pdbx_description
1 polymer ?
#
loop_
_entity_poly.entity_id
_entity_poly.type
_entity_poly.pdbx_seq_one_letter_code
_entity_poly.pdbx_strand_id
1 'polypeptide(L)'
;MKTIKKNFPLIILMWFVVFTFFVGLGVCLSPNITRESMMSILSPTSKEAFQTETETESETCPNMLLKKGNQLMLVFANLPKSESNPLFFNTLEEYSAFVETQRAEGIRCPILFLQEETNTQGDDVYRMRPNPLEMNGGGQVLPVQPTIQAPPGPVKIQDASRSGNVFNANQYPGFDSHGTYIGVYTTIDQVHDSTEKNKLSDNPMDPNWGGVTFSQAAVDSGKYSDRIVGKPIWGVPKVLP
;
A
#
# COMPACT_ATOMS: atom_id res chain seq x y z
N MET A 1 -25.27 -55.83 -27.74
CA MET A 1 -24.78 -54.66 -28.54
C MET A 1 -25.56 -53.36 -28.34
N LYS A 2 -26.77 -53.36 -27.74
CA LYS A 2 -27.63 -52.16 -27.57
C LYS A 2 -27.31 -51.30 -26.32
N THR A 3 -26.69 -51.87 -25.30
CA THR A 3 -26.35 -51.19 -24.03
C THR A 3 -25.08 -50.34 -24.11
N ILE A 4 -24.12 -50.70 -24.98
CA ILE A 4 -22.85 -49.97 -25.16
C ILE A 4 -23.07 -48.60 -25.81
N LYS A 5 -24.02 -48.48 -26.76
CA LYS A 5 -24.33 -47.20 -27.42
C LYS A 5 -25.00 -46.18 -26.49
N LYS A 6 -25.75 -46.61 -25.46
CA LYS A 6 -26.45 -45.70 -24.53
C LYS A 6 -25.49 -45.03 -23.53
N ASN A 7 -24.42 -45.73 -23.16
CA ASN A 7 -23.44 -45.25 -22.18
C ASN A 7 -22.21 -44.58 -22.81
N PHE A 8 -22.12 -44.58 -24.14
CA PHE A 8 -21.03 -43.98 -24.91
C PHE A 8 -20.73 -42.51 -24.54
N PRO A 9 -21.72 -41.59 -24.40
CA PRO A 9 -21.42 -40.21 -24.01
C PRO A 9 -20.94 -40.09 -22.56
N LEU A 10 -21.41 -40.96 -21.66
CA LEU A 10 -20.99 -40.98 -20.26
C LEU A 10 -19.55 -41.50 -20.11
N ILE A 11 -19.16 -42.46 -20.95
CA ILE A 11 -17.79 -42.98 -21.03
C ILE A 11 -16.85 -41.90 -21.56
N ILE A 12 -17.25 -41.14 -22.59
CA ILE A 12 -16.45 -40.01 -23.11
C ILE A 12 -16.26 -38.93 -22.04
N LEU A 13 -17.32 -38.58 -21.29
CA LEU A 13 -17.22 -37.62 -20.19
C LEU A 13 -16.26 -38.10 -19.10
N MET A 14 -16.34 -39.37 -18.70
CA MET A 14 -15.43 -39.95 -17.70
C MET A 14 -13.97 -39.90 -18.18
N TRP A 15 -13.69 -40.24 -19.44
CA TRP A 15 -12.36 -40.12 -20.02
C TRP A 15 -11.86 -38.67 -20.08
N PHE A 16 -12.74 -37.71 -20.38
CA PHE A 16 -12.40 -36.30 -20.39
C PHE A 16 -12.03 -35.78 -19.00
N VAL A 17 -12.79 -36.15 -17.96
CA VAL A 17 -12.50 -35.78 -16.56
C VAL A 17 -11.19 -36.40 -16.07
N VAL A 18 -10.92 -37.65 -16.44
CA VAL A 18 -9.65 -38.31 -16.10
C VAL A 18 -8.49 -37.64 -16.83
N PHE A 19 -8.66 -37.29 -18.10
CA PHE A 19 -7.64 -36.59 -18.87
C PHE A 19 -7.32 -35.20 -18.30
N THR A 20 -8.33 -34.40 -17.96
CA THR A 20 -8.10 -33.07 -17.35
C THR A 20 -7.44 -33.18 -15.97
N PHE A 21 -7.75 -34.21 -15.19
CA PHE A 21 -7.09 -34.48 -13.91
C PHE A 21 -5.59 -34.77 -14.09
N PHE A 22 -5.21 -35.60 -15.06
CA PHE A 22 -3.80 -35.90 -15.34
C PHE A 22 -3.03 -34.71 -15.92
N VAL A 23 -3.67 -33.90 -16.76
CA VAL A 23 -3.08 -32.64 -17.25
C VAL A 23 -2.86 -31.66 -16.09
N GLY A 24 -3.84 -31.51 -15.19
CA GLY A 24 -3.72 -30.68 -13.99
C GLY A 24 -2.58 -31.13 -13.07
N LEU A 25 -2.44 -32.44 -12.84
CA LEU A 25 -1.33 -33.02 -12.09
C LEU A 25 0.03 -32.75 -12.74
N GLY A 26 0.13 -32.86 -14.07
CA GLY A 26 1.35 -32.56 -14.82
C GLY A 26 1.77 -31.09 -14.71
N VAL A 27 0.81 -30.16 -14.75
CA VAL A 27 1.07 -28.73 -14.54
C VAL A 27 1.51 -28.46 -13.10
N CYS A 28 0.84 -29.04 -12.09
CA CYS A 28 1.19 -28.85 -10.68
C CYS A 28 2.55 -29.46 -10.27
N LEU A 29 2.98 -30.53 -10.94
CA LEU A 29 4.26 -31.19 -10.67
C LEU A 29 5.42 -30.64 -11.53
N SER A 30 5.12 -29.78 -12.51
CA SER A 30 6.17 -29.18 -13.33
C SER A 30 6.96 -28.14 -12.52
N PRO A 31 8.29 -28.28 -12.40
CA PRO A 31 9.11 -27.36 -11.61
C PRO A 31 9.26 -25.96 -12.25
N ASN A 32 8.81 -25.80 -13.49
CA ASN A 32 8.93 -24.56 -14.27
C ASN A 32 7.70 -23.64 -14.16
N ILE A 33 6.58 -24.10 -13.62
CA ILE A 33 5.35 -23.30 -13.49
C ILE A 33 5.19 -22.89 -12.02
N THR A 34 5.82 -21.78 -11.65
CA THR A 34 5.67 -21.16 -10.32
C THR A 34 4.39 -20.33 -10.27
N ARG A 35 3.83 -20.14 -9.05
CA ARG A 35 2.67 -19.26 -8.82
C ARG A 35 2.87 -17.83 -9.34
N GLU A 36 4.11 -17.37 -9.41
CA GLU A 36 4.49 -16.03 -9.84
C GLU A 36 4.28 -15.81 -11.34
N SER A 37 4.66 -16.80 -12.17
CA SER A 37 4.42 -16.76 -13.62
C SER A 37 2.93 -16.65 -13.97
N MET A 38 2.07 -17.25 -13.15
CA MET A 38 0.62 -17.26 -13.35
C MET A 38 -0.03 -15.95 -12.91
N MET A 39 0.48 -15.30 -11.85
CA MET A 39 0.01 -13.97 -11.43
C MET A 39 0.44 -12.85 -12.38
N SER A 40 1.63 -12.95 -12.99
CA SER A 40 2.11 -12.00 -14.01
C SER A 40 1.21 -11.94 -15.25
N ILE A 41 0.64 -13.07 -15.66
CA ILE A 41 -0.25 -13.17 -16.84
C ILE A 41 -1.66 -12.61 -16.55
N LEU A 42 -2.08 -12.53 -15.28
CA LEU A 42 -3.43 -12.14 -14.88
C LEU A 42 -3.60 -10.64 -14.56
N SER A 43 -2.52 -9.85 -14.50
CA SER A 43 -2.59 -8.41 -14.19
C SER A 43 -1.87 -7.54 -15.25
N PRO A 44 -2.52 -7.18 -16.37
CA PRO A 44 -1.94 -6.30 -17.38
C PRO A 44 -2.05 -4.80 -17.02
N THR A 45 -2.22 -4.46 -15.73
CA THR A 45 -2.38 -3.07 -15.29
C THR A 45 -1.08 -2.62 -14.64
N SER A 46 -0.16 -2.10 -15.47
CA SER A 46 1.07 -1.46 -15.03
C SER A 46 0.74 -0.14 -14.31
N LYS A 47 0.37 -0.22 -13.04
CA LYS A 47 0.80 0.79 -12.08
C LYS A 47 2.15 0.30 -11.59
N GLU A 48 3.19 1.04 -11.91
CA GLU A 48 4.56 0.69 -11.54
C GLU A 48 4.66 0.63 -10.00
N ALA A 49 4.49 -0.58 -9.47
CA ALA A 49 4.75 -0.89 -8.09
C ALA A 49 6.22 -1.27 -7.97
N PHE A 50 6.85 -0.81 -6.89
CA PHE A 50 8.22 -1.17 -6.52
C PHE A 50 8.30 -2.68 -6.30
N GLN A 51 8.69 -3.42 -7.34
CA GLN A 51 9.03 -4.83 -7.23
C GLN A 51 10.38 -4.91 -6.56
N THR A 52 10.44 -5.53 -5.37
CA THR A 52 11.69 -5.95 -4.75
C THR A 52 12.17 -7.20 -5.46
N GLU A 53 12.52 -7.06 -6.73
CA GLU A 53 13.43 -8.00 -7.35
C GLU A 53 14.84 -7.51 -7.00
N THR A 54 15.65 -8.42 -6.46
CA THR A 54 17.10 -8.25 -6.32
C THR A 54 17.71 -8.23 -7.71
N GLU A 55 17.36 -7.24 -8.53
CA GLU A 55 18.15 -6.87 -9.68
C GLU A 55 19.41 -6.24 -9.13
N THR A 56 20.55 -6.79 -9.53
CA THR A 56 21.84 -6.11 -9.45
C THR A 56 21.63 -4.67 -9.85
N GLU A 57 21.73 -3.73 -8.89
CA GLU A 57 21.66 -2.30 -9.15
C GLU A 57 22.68 -1.99 -10.25
N SER A 58 22.20 -1.91 -11.50
CA SER A 58 23.07 -1.56 -12.60
C SER A 58 23.54 -0.13 -12.34
N GLU A 59 24.85 0.09 -12.36
CA GLU A 59 25.45 1.44 -12.28
C GLU A 59 24.88 2.42 -13.33
N THR A 60 24.14 1.87 -14.29
CA THR A 60 23.51 2.54 -15.42
C THR A 60 22.14 3.14 -15.11
N CYS A 61 21.46 2.77 -14.01
CA CYS A 61 20.13 3.30 -13.71
C CYS A 61 20.18 4.57 -12.85
N PRO A 62 19.65 5.72 -13.34
CA PRO A 62 19.45 6.89 -12.49
C PRO A 62 18.30 6.65 -11.52
N ASN A 63 18.40 7.21 -10.32
CA ASN A 63 17.44 6.96 -9.24
C ASN A 63 16.71 8.21 -8.75
N MET A 64 17.20 9.42 -9.04
CA MET A 64 16.60 10.65 -8.54
C MET A 64 16.62 11.78 -9.56
N LEU A 65 15.45 12.37 -9.82
CA LEU A 65 15.28 13.59 -10.60
C LEU A 65 14.91 14.73 -9.67
N LEU A 66 15.73 15.78 -9.62
CA LEU A 66 15.46 16.98 -8.82
C LEU A 66 15.11 18.15 -9.74
N LYS A 67 14.03 18.86 -9.41
CA LYS A 67 13.68 20.14 -10.03
C LYS A 67 14.03 21.27 -9.07
N LYS A 68 15.02 22.09 -9.47
CA LYS A 68 15.44 23.28 -8.74
C LYS A 68 15.17 24.51 -9.60
N GLY A 69 14.21 25.34 -9.20
CA GLY A 69 13.68 26.41 -10.05
C GLY A 69 13.22 25.90 -11.42
N ASN A 70 13.90 26.33 -12.49
CA ASN A 70 13.59 25.96 -13.88
C ASN A 70 14.53 24.90 -14.47
N GLN A 71 15.41 24.31 -13.65
CA GLN A 71 16.38 23.31 -14.10
C GLN A 71 16.06 21.94 -13.50
N LEU A 72 16.24 20.90 -14.32
CA LEU A 72 16.10 19.50 -13.93
C LEU A 72 17.49 18.88 -13.80
N MET A 73 17.71 18.11 -12.73
CA MET A 73 18.96 17.42 -12.43
C MET A 73 18.69 15.95 -12.20
N LEU A 74 19.29 15.08 -13.00
CA LEU A 74 19.19 13.64 -12.84
C LEU A 74 20.46 13.11 -12.18
N VAL A 75 20.28 12.49 -11.02
CA VAL A 75 21.35 12.00 -10.15
C VAL A 75 21.37 10.48 -10.20
N PHE A 76 22.59 9.95 -10.25
CA PHE A 76 22.89 8.54 -10.02
C PHE A 76 23.49 8.43 -8.62
N ALA A 77 22.71 8.05 -7.60
CA ALA A 77 23.23 8.03 -6.23
C ALA A 77 24.31 6.97 -5.99
N ASN A 78 24.35 5.93 -6.83
CA ASN A 78 25.35 4.87 -6.76
C ASN A 78 26.71 5.30 -7.36
N LEU A 79 26.73 6.40 -8.12
CA LEU A 79 27.95 6.94 -8.71
C LEU A 79 28.44 8.16 -7.91
N PRO A 80 29.77 8.34 -7.77
CA PRO A 80 30.30 9.55 -7.15
C PRO A 80 29.98 10.79 -8.00
N LYS A 81 30.00 11.96 -7.35
CA LYS A 81 29.87 13.25 -8.04
C LYS A 81 31.05 13.45 -8.98
N SER A 82 30.76 13.69 -10.25
CA SER A 82 31.76 13.92 -11.30
C SER A 82 31.15 14.87 -12.34
N GLU A 83 31.93 15.25 -13.36
CA GLU A 83 31.43 16.07 -14.47
C GLU A 83 30.24 15.43 -15.21
N SER A 84 30.06 14.11 -15.10
CA SER A 84 28.96 13.37 -15.74
C SER A 84 27.81 13.01 -14.79
N ASN A 85 27.92 13.29 -13.49
CA ASN A 85 26.88 13.04 -12.49
C ASN A 85 26.83 14.19 -11.47
N PRO A 86 25.77 15.01 -11.45
CA PRO A 86 24.48 14.83 -12.10
C PRO A 86 24.41 15.32 -13.56
N LEU A 87 23.45 14.76 -14.31
CA LEU A 87 23.07 15.27 -15.63
C LEU A 87 22.09 16.42 -15.47
N PHE A 88 22.27 17.49 -16.24
CA PHE A 88 21.43 18.68 -16.21
C PHE A 88 20.58 18.77 -17.46
N PHE A 89 19.30 19.12 -17.30
CA PHE A 89 18.37 19.37 -18.38
C PHE A 89 17.74 20.75 -18.20
N ASN A 90 17.67 21.51 -19.29
CA ASN A 90 17.10 22.87 -19.27
C ASN A 90 15.58 22.85 -19.47
N THR A 91 15.06 21.79 -20.06
CA THR A 91 13.64 21.63 -20.36
C THR A 91 13.16 20.22 -20.01
N LEU A 92 11.86 20.09 -19.78
CA LEU A 92 11.23 18.79 -19.55
C LEU A 92 11.33 17.87 -20.78
N GLU A 93 11.32 18.44 -21.97
CA GLU A 93 11.42 17.72 -23.24
C GLU A 93 12.78 17.04 -23.43
N GLU A 94 13.84 17.70 -22.99
CA GLU A 94 15.19 17.14 -23.05
C GLU A 94 15.32 15.92 -22.12
N TYR A 95 14.71 16.01 -20.93
CA TYR A 95 14.65 14.90 -19.98
C TYR A 95 13.76 13.75 -20.49
N SER A 96 12.58 14.04 -21.05
CA SER A 96 11.69 12.99 -21.58
C SER A 96 12.35 12.24 -22.72
N ALA A 97 13.01 12.94 -23.65
CA ALA A 97 13.76 12.32 -24.74
C ALA A 97 14.88 11.39 -24.23
N PHE A 98 15.63 11.82 -23.21
CA PHE A 98 16.67 10.99 -22.58
C PHE A 98 16.13 9.72 -21.90
N VAL A 99 14.94 9.81 -21.28
CA VAL A 99 14.29 8.63 -20.69
C VAL A 99 13.72 7.73 -21.79
N GLU A 100 13.18 8.29 -22.87
CA GLU A 100 12.66 7.54 -24.02
C GLU A 100 13.75 6.76 -24.76
N THR A 101 14.96 7.32 -24.90
CA THR A 101 16.10 6.61 -25.50
C THR A 101 16.52 5.42 -24.65
N GLN A 102 16.66 5.59 -23.33
CA GLN A 102 16.95 4.47 -22.41
C GLN A 102 15.86 3.40 -22.47
N ARG A 103 14.60 3.81 -22.53
CA ARG A 103 13.45 2.91 -22.64
C ARG A 103 13.42 2.13 -23.95
N ALA A 104 13.92 2.72 -25.04
CA ALA A 104 14.07 2.06 -26.34
C ALA A 104 15.21 1.02 -26.31
N GLU A 105 16.23 1.24 -25.49
CA GLU A 105 17.31 0.28 -25.19
C GLU A 105 16.88 -0.80 -24.18
N GLY A 106 15.63 -0.75 -23.68
CA GLY A 106 15.09 -1.71 -22.72
C GLY A 106 15.41 -1.38 -21.25
N ILE A 107 16.04 -0.24 -20.97
CA ILE A 107 16.37 0.20 -19.62
C ILE A 107 15.16 0.92 -19.01
N ARG A 108 14.59 0.37 -17.93
CA ARG A 108 13.40 0.89 -17.24
C ARG A 108 13.73 1.18 -15.78
N CYS A 109 14.24 2.38 -15.52
CA CYS A 109 14.66 2.74 -14.17
C CYS A 109 13.52 3.41 -13.37
N PRO A 110 13.32 3.04 -12.10
CA PRO A 110 12.41 3.73 -11.19
C PRO A 110 13.05 5.04 -10.72
N ILE A 111 12.70 6.16 -11.37
CA ILE A 111 13.24 7.48 -11.05
C ILE A 111 12.32 8.20 -10.05
N LEU A 112 12.84 8.52 -8.87
CA LEU A 112 12.13 9.33 -7.87
C LEU A 112 12.19 10.81 -8.24
N PHE A 113 11.03 11.46 -8.39
CA PHE A 113 10.96 12.89 -8.71
C PHE A 113 10.76 13.78 -7.46
N LEU A 114 11.70 14.69 -7.24
CA LEU A 114 11.69 15.70 -6.17
C LEU A 114 11.61 17.11 -6.75
N GLN A 115 10.73 17.93 -6.20
CA GLN A 115 10.59 19.33 -6.59
C GLN A 115 10.85 20.26 -5.40
N GLU A 116 11.65 21.29 -5.62
CA GLU A 116 11.83 22.42 -4.68
C GLU A 116 10.58 23.30 -4.68
N GLU A 117 9.99 23.51 -3.50
CA GLU A 117 8.84 24.38 -3.27
C GLU A 117 9.05 25.17 -1.98
N THR A 118 8.68 26.45 -1.97
CA THR A 118 8.67 27.26 -0.74
C THR A 118 7.39 26.97 0.04
N ASN A 119 7.52 26.61 1.32
CA ASN A 119 6.39 26.35 2.20
C ASN A 119 5.66 27.65 2.60
N THR A 120 4.52 27.55 3.28
CA THR A 120 3.76 28.73 3.77
C THR A 120 4.50 29.57 4.82
N GLN A 121 5.58 29.03 5.38
CA GLN A 121 6.43 29.64 6.39
C GLN A 121 7.65 30.34 5.75
N GLY A 122 7.86 30.21 4.44
CA GLY A 122 8.98 30.80 3.71
C GLY A 122 10.24 29.93 3.61
N ASP A 123 10.22 28.67 4.08
CA ASP A 123 11.34 27.75 3.93
C ASP A 123 11.25 26.96 2.62
N ASP A 124 12.38 26.81 1.94
CA ASP A 124 12.48 25.97 0.75
C ASP A 124 12.59 24.49 1.15
N VAL A 125 11.61 23.70 0.72
CA VAL A 125 11.52 22.27 1.02
C VAL A 125 11.44 21.46 -0.27
N TYR A 126 12.02 20.26 -0.26
CA TYR A 126 11.86 19.30 -1.35
C TYR A 126 10.64 18.42 -1.11
N ARG A 127 9.82 18.27 -2.15
CA ARG A 127 8.59 17.48 -2.12
C ARG A 127 8.61 16.40 -3.18
N MET A 128 8.25 15.18 -2.79
CA MET A 128 8.06 14.07 -3.72
C MET A 128 6.83 14.30 -4.57
N ARG A 129 6.96 14.09 -5.88
CA ARG A 129 5.87 14.21 -6.85
C ARG A 129 5.84 12.95 -7.73
N PRO A 130 4.66 12.51 -8.22
CA PRO A 130 4.56 11.27 -8.99
C PRO A 130 5.37 11.32 -10.30
N ASN A 131 5.29 12.42 -11.03
CA ASN A 131 6.04 12.62 -12.27
C ASN A 131 6.18 14.13 -12.57
N PRO A 132 7.12 14.53 -13.45
CA PRO A 132 7.35 15.95 -13.77
C PRO A 132 6.31 16.60 -14.70
N LEU A 133 5.40 15.81 -15.29
CA LEU A 133 4.32 16.29 -16.17
C LEU A 133 3.03 16.61 -15.39
N GLU A 134 2.82 15.91 -14.28
CA GLU A 134 1.65 15.98 -13.42
C GLU A 134 2.06 16.58 -12.08
N MET A 135 2.12 17.91 -12.06
CA MET A 135 2.22 18.70 -10.84
C MET A 135 0.86 18.70 -10.14
N ASN A 136 0.36 17.53 -9.71
CA ASN A 136 -0.95 17.41 -9.08
C ASN A 136 -1.02 18.29 -7.82
N GLY A 137 -1.59 19.48 -7.97
CA GLY A 137 -1.77 20.52 -6.94
C GLY A 137 -2.86 20.20 -5.93
N GLY A 138 -2.98 18.94 -5.50
CA GLY A 138 -4.01 18.49 -4.54
C GLY A 138 -3.88 17.05 -4.07
N GLY A 139 -2.86 16.30 -4.51
CA GLY A 139 -2.54 14.98 -3.94
C GLY A 139 -1.81 15.15 -2.61
N GLN A 140 -1.94 14.15 -1.71
CA GLN A 140 -1.24 14.09 -0.44
C GLN A 140 0.27 14.21 -0.68
N VAL A 141 0.83 15.40 -0.52
CA VAL A 141 2.26 15.63 -0.67
C VAL A 141 2.86 15.31 0.68
N LEU A 142 3.40 14.10 0.83
CA LEU A 142 4.19 13.79 2.02
C LEU A 142 5.39 14.74 1.99
N PRO A 143 5.52 15.66 2.96
CA PRO A 143 6.77 16.41 3.08
C PRO A 143 7.88 15.38 3.24
N VAL A 144 8.97 15.54 2.49
CA VAL A 144 10.23 14.85 2.83
C VAL A 144 10.69 15.53 4.11
N GLN A 145 10.14 15.09 5.24
CA GLN A 145 10.58 15.56 6.53
C GLN A 145 12.02 15.06 6.64
N PRO A 146 13.03 15.95 6.75
CA PRO A 146 14.37 15.49 7.10
C PRO A 146 14.22 14.68 8.39
N THR A 147 14.84 13.51 8.43
CA THR A 147 14.77 12.52 9.51
C THR A 147 15.39 13.09 10.79
N ILE A 148 14.82 14.15 11.34
CA ILE A 148 15.19 14.71 12.62
C ILE A 148 14.09 14.28 13.57
N GLN A 149 14.33 13.11 14.15
CA GLN A 149 13.63 12.58 15.32
C GLN A 149 12.14 12.35 15.06
N ALA A 150 11.85 11.26 14.35
CA ALA A 150 10.60 10.56 14.64
C ALA A 150 10.58 10.32 16.16
N PRO A 151 9.57 10.80 16.90
CA PRO A 151 9.50 10.56 18.33
C PRO A 151 9.60 9.04 18.55
N PRO A 152 10.29 8.56 19.60
CA PRO A 152 10.52 7.13 19.85
C PRO A 152 9.24 6.36 20.26
N GLY A 153 8.07 6.79 19.79
CA GLY A 153 6.77 6.24 20.13
C GLY A 153 5.75 6.45 19.01
N PRO A 154 4.56 5.83 19.15
CA PRO A 154 3.52 5.85 18.14
C PRO A 154 3.05 7.28 17.84
N VAL A 155 2.91 7.59 16.56
CA VAL A 155 2.42 8.91 16.12
C VAL A 155 0.93 9.02 16.43
N LYS A 156 0.55 10.10 17.10
CA LYS A 156 -0.87 10.39 17.38
C LYS A 156 -1.56 10.80 16.09
N ILE A 157 -2.63 10.08 15.73
CA ILE A 157 -3.46 10.39 14.57
C ILE A 157 -4.12 11.76 14.78
N GLN A 158 -3.96 12.64 13.81
CA GLN A 158 -4.66 13.91 13.71
C GLN A 158 -6.01 13.65 13.07
N ASP A 159 -7.08 13.94 13.81
CA ASP A 159 -8.44 13.74 13.36
C ASP A 159 -9.30 14.90 13.84
N ALA A 160 -9.84 15.66 12.88
CA ALA A 160 -10.68 16.81 13.15
C ALA A 160 -11.97 16.43 13.90
N SER A 161 -12.45 15.21 13.72
CA SER A 161 -13.60 14.69 14.47
C SER A 161 -13.28 14.55 15.96
N ARG A 162 -12.01 14.54 16.38
CA ARG A 162 -11.58 14.39 17.78
C ARG A 162 -10.93 15.64 18.37
N SER A 163 -10.89 16.73 17.61
CA SER A 163 -10.19 17.97 18.01
C SER A 163 -10.99 18.89 18.94
N GLY A 164 -12.21 18.51 19.34
CA GLY A 164 -13.07 19.32 20.22
C GLY A 164 -12.86 19.06 21.71
N ASN A 165 -12.96 20.12 22.52
CA ASN A 165 -12.94 20.05 23.99
C ASN A 165 -14.34 19.86 24.61
N VAL A 166 -15.39 20.35 23.96
CA VAL A 166 -16.78 20.28 24.44
C VAL A 166 -17.59 19.20 23.70
N PHE A 167 -17.47 19.14 22.38
CA PHE A 167 -18.07 18.11 21.55
C PHE A 167 -16.98 17.22 20.97
N ASN A 168 -17.29 15.95 20.76
CA ASN A 168 -16.41 14.93 20.20
C ASN A 168 -15.12 14.61 20.99
N ALA A 169 -15.17 14.75 22.30
CA ALA A 169 -14.13 14.21 23.19
C ALA A 169 -14.16 12.67 23.21
N ASN A 170 -12.97 12.04 23.17
CA ASN A 170 -12.78 10.58 23.26
C ASN A 170 -13.55 9.72 22.24
N GLN A 171 -13.89 10.27 21.07
CA GLN A 171 -14.45 9.47 19.99
C GLN A 171 -13.39 8.56 19.34
N TYR A 172 -13.85 7.51 18.65
CA TYR A 172 -13.02 6.67 17.81
C TYR A 172 -12.49 7.48 16.61
N PRO A 173 -11.30 7.15 16.08
CA PRO A 173 -10.83 7.77 14.85
C PRO A 173 -11.81 7.55 13.71
N GLY A 174 -12.06 8.62 12.96
CA GLY A 174 -12.83 8.58 11.73
C GLY A 174 -12.10 7.82 10.63
N PHE A 175 -12.85 7.45 9.59
CA PHE A 175 -12.28 6.87 8.38
C PHE A 175 -11.47 7.92 7.61
N ASP A 176 -10.19 7.63 7.36
CA ASP A 176 -9.33 8.43 6.49
C ASP A 176 -9.34 7.87 5.07
N SER A 177 -10.03 8.55 4.15
CA SER A 177 -10.08 8.14 2.74
C SER A 177 -8.79 8.39 1.97
N HIS A 178 -7.87 9.18 2.53
CA HIS A 178 -6.67 9.67 1.85
C HIS A 178 -5.39 8.98 2.31
N GLY A 179 -5.40 8.25 3.44
CA GLY A 179 -4.28 7.43 3.87
C GLY A 179 -3.07 8.23 4.32
N THR A 180 -3.29 9.22 5.19
CA THR A 180 -2.27 10.17 5.65
C THR A 180 -1.10 9.49 6.38
N TYR A 181 -1.36 8.37 7.05
CA TYR A 181 -0.40 7.66 7.91
C TYR A 181 0.12 6.35 7.31
N ILE A 182 0.05 6.17 5.99
CA ILE A 182 0.59 4.96 5.34
C ILE A 182 2.10 4.85 5.62
N GLY A 183 2.53 3.70 6.16
CA GLY A 183 3.93 3.43 6.50
C GLY A 183 4.41 4.07 7.81
N VAL A 184 3.53 4.69 8.59
CA VAL A 184 3.85 5.27 9.90
C VAL A 184 3.17 4.48 11.00
N TYR A 185 3.89 4.11 12.05
CA TYR A 185 3.31 3.43 13.20
C TYR A 185 2.55 4.42 14.09
N THR A 186 1.24 4.24 14.19
CA THR A 186 0.32 5.16 14.86
C THR A 186 -0.15 4.65 16.23
N THR A 187 -0.85 5.51 16.96
CA THR A 187 -1.54 5.11 18.20
C THR A 187 -2.62 4.05 17.98
N ILE A 188 -3.18 3.93 16.77
CA ILE A 188 -4.18 2.89 16.47
C ILE A 188 -3.50 1.54 16.29
N ASP A 189 -2.36 1.52 15.61
CA ASP A 189 -1.55 0.30 15.46
C ASP A 189 -1.10 -0.22 16.82
N GLN A 190 -0.68 0.68 17.73
CA GLN A 190 -0.37 0.30 19.11
C GLN A 190 -1.55 -0.36 19.83
N VAL A 191 -2.78 0.10 19.62
CA VAL A 191 -3.98 -0.50 20.23
C VAL A 191 -4.24 -1.87 19.61
N HIS A 192 -4.10 -2.02 18.30
CA HIS A 192 -4.24 -3.31 17.62
C HIS A 192 -3.20 -4.33 18.12
N ASP A 193 -1.93 -3.95 18.17
CA ASP A 193 -0.87 -4.82 18.70
C ASP A 193 -1.08 -5.18 20.18
N SER A 194 -1.78 -4.32 20.94
CA SER A 194 -2.11 -4.60 22.33
C SER A 194 -3.15 -5.70 22.48
N THR A 195 -4.09 -5.83 21.54
CA THR A 195 -5.12 -6.88 21.57
C THR A 195 -4.56 -8.23 21.12
N GLU A 196 -3.64 -8.22 20.17
CA GLU A 196 -3.02 -9.44 19.61
C GLU A 196 -2.15 -10.19 20.64
N LYS A 197 -1.58 -9.51 21.64
CA LYS A 197 -0.70 -10.13 22.65
C LYS A 197 -1.36 -11.21 23.50
N ASN A 198 -2.68 -11.24 23.57
CA ASN A 198 -3.41 -12.25 24.34
C ASN A 198 -3.42 -13.59 23.60
N LYS A 199 -3.59 -14.71 24.31
CA LYS A 199 -3.73 -16.03 23.65
C LYS A 199 -4.97 -16.12 22.77
N LEU A 200 -6.03 -15.42 23.18
CA LEU A 200 -7.30 -15.33 22.47
C LEU A 200 -7.73 -13.86 22.51
N SER A 201 -7.91 -13.27 21.34
CA SER A 201 -8.31 -11.86 21.23
C SER A 201 -9.82 -11.74 21.10
N ASP A 202 -10.37 -10.66 21.63
CA ASP A 202 -11.76 -10.24 21.42
C ASP A 202 -11.92 -9.25 20.26
N ASN A 203 -10.82 -8.86 19.61
CA ASN A 203 -10.82 -8.04 18.41
C ASN A 203 -10.96 -8.93 17.15
N PRO A 204 -12.00 -8.74 16.33
CA PRO A 204 -12.21 -9.52 15.11
C PRO A 204 -11.15 -9.32 14.02
N MET A 205 -10.31 -8.29 14.15
CA MET A 205 -9.24 -8.02 13.20
C MET A 205 -7.94 -8.75 13.55
N ASP A 206 -7.84 -9.37 14.73
CA ASP A 206 -6.61 -10.06 15.15
C ASP A 206 -6.57 -11.50 14.60
N PRO A 207 -5.39 -12.04 14.23
CA PRO A 207 -5.26 -13.42 13.74
C PRO A 207 -5.70 -14.49 14.74
N ASN A 208 -5.64 -14.17 16.03
CA ASN A 208 -6.01 -15.05 17.14
C ASN A 208 -7.38 -14.69 17.74
N TRP A 209 -8.28 -14.12 16.93
CA TRP A 209 -9.63 -13.80 17.36
C TRP A 209 -10.40 -15.04 17.86
N GLY A 210 -10.95 -14.96 19.07
CA GLY A 210 -11.72 -16.02 19.72
C GLY A 210 -13.14 -16.22 19.21
N GLY A 211 -13.52 -15.48 18.16
CA GLY A 211 -14.84 -15.54 17.57
C GLY A 211 -15.90 -14.75 18.33
N VAL A 212 -17.11 -14.74 17.77
CA VAL A 212 -18.23 -13.90 18.22
C VAL A 212 -18.61 -14.17 19.68
N THR A 213 -18.62 -15.43 20.11
CA THR A 213 -18.98 -15.80 21.49
C THR A 213 -17.97 -15.28 22.52
N PHE A 214 -16.68 -15.28 22.17
CA PHE A 214 -15.64 -14.75 23.04
C PHE A 214 -15.71 -13.23 23.15
N SER A 215 -15.89 -12.54 22.02
CA SER A 215 -16.12 -11.09 22.02
C SER A 215 -17.38 -10.71 22.81
N GLN A 216 -18.47 -11.47 22.67
CA GLN A 216 -19.68 -11.22 23.45
C GLN A 216 -19.45 -11.42 24.95
N ALA A 217 -18.75 -12.48 25.36
CA ALA A 217 -18.40 -12.70 26.76
C ALA A 217 -17.51 -11.57 27.32
N ALA A 218 -16.60 -11.00 26.51
CA ALA A 218 -15.81 -9.84 26.90
C ALA A 218 -16.68 -8.58 27.11
N VAL A 219 -17.68 -8.36 26.27
CA VAL A 219 -18.68 -7.29 26.46
C VAL A 219 -19.48 -7.53 27.76
N ASP A 220 -19.99 -8.75 27.95
CA ASP A 220 -20.81 -9.12 29.11
C ASP A 220 -20.02 -9.04 30.43
N SER A 221 -18.71 -9.29 30.39
CA SER A 221 -17.79 -9.11 31.53
C SER A 221 -17.61 -7.65 31.98
N GLY A 222 -18.06 -6.69 31.16
CA GLY A 222 -17.95 -5.26 31.45
C GLY A 222 -16.66 -4.60 30.98
N LYS A 223 -15.78 -5.31 30.25
CA LYS A 223 -14.53 -4.75 29.64
C LYS A 223 -14.78 -3.51 28.78
N TYR A 224 -16.00 -3.38 28.23
CA TYR A 224 -16.43 -2.30 27.34
C TYR A 224 -17.62 -1.49 27.89
N SER A 225 -17.86 -1.50 29.20
CA SER A 225 -19.05 -0.89 29.83
C SER A 225 -19.22 0.60 29.50
N ASP A 226 -18.12 1.33 29.36
CA ASP A 226 -18.04 2.75 28.98
C ASP A 226 -18.28 3.01 27.47
N ARG A 227 -18.33 1.95 26.66
CA ARG A 227 -18.34 2.00 25.19
C ARG A 227 -19.53 1.27 24.57
N ILE A 228 -20.53 0.89 25.38
CA ILE A 228 -21.74 0.21 24.89
C ILE A 228 -22.66 1.19 24.16
N VAL A 229 -22.74 1.06 22.83
CA VAL A 229 -23.72 1.77 22.01
C VAL A 229 -25.01 0.96 21.97
N GLY A 230 -26.05 1.48 22.62
CA GLY A 230 -27.38 0.88 22.56
C GLY A 230 -28.11 1.27 21.29
N LYS A 231 -29.03 0.42 20.82
CA LYS A 231 -29.96 0.80 19.75
C LYS A 231 -30.73 2.06 20.18
N PRO A 232 -30.81 3.11 19.33
CA PRO A 232 -31.64 4.26 19.64
C PRO A 232 -33.09 3.79 19.70
N ILE A 233 -33.65 3.79 20.90
CA ILE A 233 -35.08 3.60 21.13
C ILE A 233 -35.75 4.97 20.99
N TRP A 234 -36.59 5.10 19.96
CA TRP A 234 -37.42 6.29 19.78
C TRP A 234 -38.31 6.47 21.02
N GLY A 235 -38.13 7.57 21.75
CA GLY A 235 -39.03 7.99 22.83
C GLY A 235 -38.53 7.83 24.27
N VAL A 236 -37.31 7.34 24.52
CA VAL A 236 -36.74 7.35 25.88
C VAL A 236 -35.34 7.96 25.85
N PRO A 237 -35.15 9.21 26.31
CA PRO A 237 -33.80 9.74 26.48
C PRO A 237 -33.06 8.87 27.50
N LYS A 238 -31.86 8.40 27.15
CA LYS A 238 -30.92 7.84 28.14
C LYS A 238 -30.55 8.97 29.10
N VAL A 239 -31.27 9.08 30.21
CA VAL A 239 -30.72 9.70 31.42
C VAL A 239 -29.91 8.61 32.12
N LEU A 240 -28.58 8.74 32.07
CA LEU A 240 -27.70 7.96 32.93
C LEU A 240 -27.78 8.54 34.36
N PRO A 241 -27.80 7.71 35.42
CA PRO A 241 -27.42 8.14 36.77
C PRO A 241 -25.93 8.51 36.84
#